data_AF-A0A354XTJ0-F1
#
_entry.id   AF-A0A354XTJ0-F1
#
_cell.length_a   1.000
_cell.length_b   1.000
_cell.length_c   1.000
_cell.angle_alpha   90.00
_cell.angle_beta   90.00
_cell.angle_gamma   90.00
#
_symmetry.space_group_name_H-M   'P 1'
#
loop_
_entity.id
_entity.type
_entity.pdbx_description
1 polymer ?
#
loop_
_entity_poly.entity_id
_entity_poly.type
_entity_poly.pdbx_seq_one_letter_code
_entity_poly.pdbx_strand_id
1 'polypeptide(L)'
;TVNKEKNIDVPMGSTLLNTLQSQNIFLSSACGGGGTCGQCRCQVLDGGGEILPTETGHFSRKEQMANWRLSCQVKVKEDMNIVVPEEVFGVKEWECEVVSNDNVATFIKEFVV
;
A
#
# COMPACT_ATOMS: atom_id res chain seq x y z
N THR A 1 14.95 -2.92 5.28
CA THR A 1 14.69 -1.67 6.01
C THR A 1 13.61 -0.83 5.34
N VAL A 2 12.72 -0.19 6.10
CA VAL A 2 11.72 0.76 5.63
C VAL A 2 12.19 2.19 5.92
N ASN A 3 12.21 3.05 4.90
CA ASN A 3 12.62 4.46 4.98
C ASN A 3 14.00 4.71 5.61
N LYS A 4 14.91 3.71 5.55
CA LYS A 4 16.25 3.73 6.21
C LYS A 4 16.25 3.92 7.73
N GLU A 5 15.09 3.92 8.37
CA GLU A 5 14.94 4.17 9.81
C GLU A 5 14.42 2.94 10.55
N LYS A 6 13.48 2.20 9.95
CA LYS A 6 12.80 1.08 10.61
C LYS A 6 13.25 -0.26 10.04
N ASN A 7 13.92 -1.06 10.85
CA ASN A 7 14.23 -2.46 10.54
C ASN A 7 13.11 -3.35 11.04
N ILE A 8 12.69 -4.31 10.21
CA ILE A 8 11.55 -5.17 10.48
C ILE A 8 11.90 -6.59 10.02
N ASP A 9 11.77 -7.55 10.92
CA ASP A 9 11.91 -8.97 10.62
C ASP A 9 10.55 -9.58 10.27
N VAL A 10 10.48 -10.22 9.12
CA VAL A 10 9.21 -10.65 8.53
C VAL A 10 9.34 -12.05 7.90
N PRO A 11 8.30 -12.89 7.96
CA PRO A 11 8.32 -14.19 7.30
C PRO A 11 8.43 -14.08 5.78
N MET A 12 9.18 -14.98 5.17
CA MET A 12 9.31 -15.09 3.72
C MET A 12 7.97 -15.47 3.07
N GLY A 13 7.71 -14.97 1.86
CA GLY A 13 6.67 -15.46 0.96
C GLY A 13 5.39 -14.62 0.93
N SER A 14 5.19 -13.74 1.91
CA SER A 14 4.09 -12.77 1.91
C SER A 14 4.33 -11.62 0.92
N THR A 15 3.26 -10.94 0.52
CA THR A 15 3.36 -9.72 -0.28
C THR A 15 3.85 -8.58 0.60
N LEU A 16 4.57 -7.62 0.00
CA LEU A 16 5.07 -6.45 0.70
C LEU A 16 3.93 -5.64 1.34
N LEU A 17 2.76 -5.55 0.69
CA LEU A 17 1.57 -4.93 1.25
C LEU A 17 1.16 -5.57 2.60
N ASN A 18 0.95 -6.89 2.61
CA ASN A 18 0.48 -7.58 3.81
C ASN A 18 1.53 -7.55 4.93
N THR A 19 2.80 -7.65 4.55
CA THR A 19 3.94 -7.55 5.45
C THR A 19 4.03 -6.17 6.11
N LEU A 20 3.73 -5.09 5.38
CA LEU A 20 3.70 -3.75 5.96
C LEU A 20 2.47 -3.56 6.86
N GLN A 21 1.31 -4.07 6.46
CA GLN A 21 0.09 -4.01 7.27
C GLN A 21 0.24 -4.72 8.61
N SER A 22 0.89 -5.90 8.65
CA SER A 22 1.14 -6.62 9.91
C SER A 22 2.08 -5.87 10.87
N GLN A 23 2.76 -4.84 10.36
CA GLN A 23 3.70 -3.98 11.10
C GLN A 23 3.10 -2.59 11.39
N ASN A 24 1.79 -2.46 11.24
CA ASN A 24 1.01 -1.23 11.41
C ASN A 24 1.44 -0.12 10.43
N ILE A 25 1.85 -0.49 9.22
CA ILE A 25 2.19 0.43 8.12
C ILE A 25 1.17 0.20 7.00
N PHE A 26 0.22 1.13 6.87
CA PHE A 26 -0.94 0.95 5.99
C PHE A 26 -0.78 1.75 4.71
N LEU A 27 -0.34 1.09 3.64
CA LEU A 27 -0.40 1.65 2.29
C LEU A 27 -1.84 1.67 1.77
N SER A 28 -2.22 2.74 1.07
CA SER A 28 -3.53 2.85 0.43
C SER A 28 -3.76 1.69 -0.54
N SER A 29 -4.84 0.95 -0.35
CA SER A 29 -5.19 -0.20 -1.19
C SER A 29 -6.70 -0.40 -1.25
N ALA A 30 -7.31 0.06 -2.35
CA ALA A 30 -8.74 -0.15 -2.60
C ALA A 30 -9.07 -1.56 -3.14
N CYS A 31 -8.10 -2.28 -3.74
CA CYS A 31 -8.36 -3.56 -4.42
C CYS A 31 -7.99 -4.82 -3.62
N GLY A 32 -7.57 -4.69 -2.37
CA GLY A 32 -7.20 -5.83 -1.53
C GLY A 32 -6.01 -6.67 -2.03
N GLY A 33 -5.18 -6.11 -2.91
CA GLY A 33 -3.97 -6.78 -3.43
C GLY A 33 -4.06 -7.31 -4.85
N GLY A 34 -5.18 -7.10 -5.55
CA GLY A 34 -5.37 -7.55 -6.95
C GLY A 34 -4.54 -6.82 -8.01
N GLY A 35 -3.75 -5.79 -7.65
CA GLY A 35 -2.90 -5.05 -8.60
C GLY A 35 -3.68 -4.16 -9.59
N THR A 36 -4.98 -3.94 -9.38
CA THR A 36 -5.84 -3.21 -10.32
C THR A 36 -6.03 -1.73 -9.95
N CYS A 37 -5.96 -1.37 -8.66
CA CYS A 37 -6.21 0.02 -8.23
C CYS A 37 -5.00 0.96 -8.36
N GLY A 38 -3.77 0.43 -8.44
CA GLY A 38 -2.54 1.24 -8.57
C GLY A 38 -2.18 2.12 -7.37
N GLN A 39 -2.88 1.99 -6.24
CA GLN A 39 -2.69 2.85 -5.04
C GLN A 39 -1.59 2.36 -4.10
N CYS A 40 -1.28 1.05 -4.11
CA CYS A 40 -0.32 0.41 -3.21
C CYS A 40 1.16 0.74 -3.58
N ARG A 41 1.45 1.99 -3.97
CA ARG A 41 2.75 2.41 -4.54
C ARG A 41 3.82 2.47 -3.46
N CYS A 42 4.98 1.91 -3.76
CA CYS A 42 6.20 2.05 -2.95
C CYS A 42 7.42 2.08 -3.86
N GLN A 43 8.53 2.60 -3.37
CA GLN A 43 9.81 2.51 -4.07
C GLN A 43 10.65 1.41 -3.46
N VAL A 44 11.20 0.52 -4.30
CA VAL A 44 12.09 -0.56 -3.86
C VAL A 44 13.51 -0.20 -4.30
N LEU A 45 14.35 0.17 -3.35
CA LEU A 45 15.73 0.59 -3.63
C LEU A 45 16.66 -0.61 -3.83
N ASP A 46 16.41 -1.70 -3.11
CA ASP A 46 17.20 -2.92 -3.14
C ASP A 46 16.34 -4.15 -2.83
N GLY A 47 16.65 -5.28 -3.47
CA GLY A 47 15.85 -6.49 -3.46
C GLY A 47 14.52 -6.37 -4.23
N GLY A 48 13.66 -7.40 -4.19
CA GLY A 48 12.28 -7.32 -4.71
C GLY A 48 12.10 -7.55 -6.22
N GLY A 49 13.19 -7.82 -6.93
CA GLY A 49 13.18 -8.24 -8.34
C GLY A 49 12.70 -7.20 -9.35
N GLU A 50 12.43 -7.64 -10.58
CA GLU A 50 12.04 -6.78 -11.69
C GLU A 50 10.53 -6.47 -11.72
N ILE A 51 10.16 -5.35 -12.34
CA ILE A 51 8.77 -4.90 -12.46
C ILE A 51 7.93 -5.92 -13.23
N LEU A 52 6.79 -6.31 -12.66
CA LEU A 52 5.90 -7.29 -13.27
C LEU A 52 5.02 -6.61 -14.34
N PRO A 53 4.60 -7.35 -15.39
CA PRO A 53 3.67 -6.83 -16.39
C PRO A 53 2.33 -6.34 -15.82
N THR A 54 1.93 -6.83 -14.65
CA THR A 54 0.73 -6.37 -13.92
C THR A 54 0.90 -4.96 -13.35
N GLU A 55 2.14 -4.51 -13.15
CA GLU A 55 2.47 -3.23 -12.54
C GLU A 55 2.82 -2.16 -13.59
N THR A 56 3.41 -2.56 -14.72
CA THR A 56 3.94 -1.63 -15.74
C THR A 56 2.89 -0.65 -16.28
N GLY A 57 1.62 -1.04 -16.32
CA GLY A 57 0.52 -0.16 -16.74
C GLY A 57 0.23 1.00 -15.77
N HIS A 58 0.66 0.89 -14.50
CA HIS A 58 0.41 1.89 -13.46
C HIS A 58 1.55 2.91 -13.28
N PHE A 59 2.67 2.70 -13.97
CA PHE A 59 3.88 3.51 -13.83
C PHE A 59 4.39 4.01 -15.18
N SER A 60 4.77 5.28 -15.24
CA SER A 60 5.48 5.85 -16.39
C SER A 60 6.87 5.22 -16.54
N ARG A 61 7.48 5.30 -17.73
CA ARG A 61 8.86 4.80 -17.94
C ARG A 61 9.88 5.37 -16.95
N LYS A 62 9.73 6.65 -16.58
CA LYS A 62 10.61 7.30 -15.58
C LYS A 62 10.45 6.68 -14.21
N GLU A 63 9.21 6.40 -13.79
CA GLU A 63 8.94 5.75 -12.51
C GLU A 63 9.43 4.31 -12.48
N GLN A 64 9.27 3.57 -13.58
CA GLN A 64 9.82 2.22 -13.71
C GLN A 64 11.35 2.23 -13.56
N MET A 65 12.04 3.18 -14.18
CA MET A 65 13.49 3.37 -14.03
C MET A 65 13.90 3.82 -12.62
N ALA A 66 12.99 4.43 -11.87
CA ALA A 66 13.20 4.84 -10.48
C ALA A 66 12.75 3.75 -9.48
N ASN A 67 12.54 2.51 -9.94
CA ASN A 67 12.15 1.35 -9.13
C ASN A 67 10.85 1.54 -8.32
N TRP A 68 9.87 2.23 -8.91
CA TRP A 68 8.52 2.25 -8.36
C TRP A 68 7.81 0.93 -8.60
N ARG A 69 7.15 0.44 -7.57
CA ARG A 69 6.48 -0.87 -7.51
C ARG A 69 5.13 -0.80 -6.82
N LEU A 70 4.27 -1.76 -7.12
CA LEU A 70 3.07 -2.04 -6.36
C LEU A 70 3.43 -3.03 -5.24
N SER A 71 3.39 -2.57 -4.00
CA SER A 71 3.69 -3.39 -2.82
C SER A 71 2.84 -4.66 -2.74
N CYS A 72 1.64 -4.62 -3.30
CA CYS A 72 0.75 -5.75 -3.36
C CYS A 72 1.17 -6.85 -4.35
N GLN A 73 2.02 -6.56 -5.33
CA GLN A 73 2.51 -7.53 -6.32
C GLN A 73 3.94 -8.02 -6.02
N VAL A 74 4.68 -7.29 -5.18
CA VAL A 74 6.03 -7.64 -4.75
C VAL A 74 5.98 -8.67 -3.62
N LYS A 75 6.70 -9.78 -3.77
CA LYS A 75 6.85 -10.81 -2.73
C LYS A 75 8.16 -10.64 -1.98
N VAL A 76 8.12 -10.71 -0.66
CA VAL A 76 9.31 -10.65 0.19
C VAL A 76 10.01 -12.02 0.17
N LYS A 77 11.14 -12.10 -0.52
CA LYS A 77 11.95 -13.34 -0.66
C LYS A 77 13.36 -13.22 -0.10
N GLU A 78 13.84 -11.99 0.03
CA GLU A 78 15.19 -11.62 0.47
C GLU A 78 15.08 -10.31 1.25
N ASP A 79 16.19 -9.86 1.81
CA ASP A 79 16.24 -8.57 2.48
C ASP A 79 16.00 -7.45 1.48
N MET A 80 15.15 -6.49 1.85
CA MET A 80 14.72 -5.42 0.96
C MET A 80 14.89 -4.05 1.61
N ASN A 81 15.29 -3.06 0.80
CA ASN A 81 15.27 -1.66 1.19
C ASN A 81 14.17 -0.94 0.43
N ILE A 82 13.19 -0.42 1.17
CA ILE A 82 12.00 0.20 0.58
C ILE A 82 11.80 1.62 1.11
N VAL A 83 11.13 2.44 0.30
CA VAL A 83 10.65 3.77 0.67
C VAL A 83 9.14 3.84 0.46
N VAL A 84 8.45 4.29 1.49
CA VAL A 84 7.00 4.51 1.51
C VAL A 84 6.70 5.94 1.96
N PRO A 85 5.59 6.56 1.52
CA PRO A 85 5.20 7.90 1.95
C PRO A 85 5.08 8.00 3.47
N GLU A 86 5.52 9.09 4.10
CA GLU A 86 5.48 9.21 5.56
C GLU A 86 4.06 9.24 6.15
N GLU A 87 3.09 9.65 5.34
CA GLU A 87 1.67 9.75 5.71
C GLU A 87 1.06 8.41 6.17
N VAL A 88 1.68 7.28 5.79
CA VAL A 88 1.22 5.96 6.20
C VAL A 88 1.63 5.59 7.62
N PHE A 89 2.54 6.36 8.23
CA PHE A 89 2.88 6.23 9.64
C PHE A 89 1.90 7.07 10.46
N GLY A 90 1.12 6.41 11.32
CA GLY A 90 0.17 7.09 12.21
C GLY A 90 -1.29 7.01 11.78
N VAL A 91 -1.61 6.18 10.79
CA VAL A 91 -3.00 5.76 10.55
C VAL A 91 -3.54 5.08 11.81
N LYS A 92 -4.73 5.50 12.25
CA LYS A 92 -5.44 4.95 13.40
C LYS A 92 -6.80 4.45 12.98
N GLU A 93 -7.21 3.34 13.58
CA GLU A 93 -8.59 2.88 13.52
C GLU A 93 -9.42 3.69 14.51
N TRP A 94 -10.63 4.05 14.09
CA TRP A 94 -11.60 4.77 14.90
C TRP A 94 -12.86 3.93 15.01
N GLU A 95 -13.31 3.73 16.24
CA GLU A 95 -14.63 3.18 16.51
C GLU A 95 -15.61 4.36 16.58
N CYS A 96 -16.59 4.39 15.67
CA CYS A 96 -17.57 5.47 15.57
C CYS A 96 -18.99 4.92 15.68
N GLU A 97 -19.93 5.76 16.13
CA GLU A 97 -21.35 5.41 16.25
C GLU A 97 -22.16 6.16 15.19
N VAL A 98 -23.08 5.48 14.51
CA VAL A 98 -23.91 6.12 13.47
C VAL A 98 -24.88 7.11 14.11
N VAL A 99 -24.67 8.40 13.88
CA VAL A 99 -25.55 9.48 14.37
C VAL A 99 -26.72 9.70 13.41
N SER A 100 -26.46 9.74 12.11
CA SER A 100 -27.51 9.90 11.08
C SER A 100 -27.09 9.34 9.71
N ASN A 101 -28.09 9.10 8.84
CA ASN A 101 -27.89 8.55 7.49
C ASN A 101 -29.01 8.99 6.53
N ASP A 102 -29.16 10.30 6.38
CA ASP A 102 -30.29 10.93 5.69
C ASP A 102 -30.12 10.92 4.17
N ASN A 103 -31.21 10.78 3.42
CA ASN A 103 -31.18 10.92 1.96
C ASN A 103 -31.25 12.40 1.59
N VAL A 104 -30.20 12.94 0.97
CA VAL A 104 -30.17 14.32 0.46
C VAL A 104 -30.55 14.41 -1.02
N ALA A 105 -30.53 13.28 -1.73
CA ALA A 105 -31.06 13.11 -3.09
C ALA A 105 -31.49 11.65 -3.31
N THR A 106 -32.02 11.33 -4.50
CA THR A 106 -32.46 9.96 -4.86
C THR A 106 -31.40 8.89 -4.64
N PHE A 107 -30.12 9.24 -4.82
CA PHE A 107 -28.98 8.32 -4.73
C PHE A 107 -27.82 8.83 -3.86
N ILE A 108 -28.04 9.89 -3.06
CA ILE A 108 -27.00 10.49 -2.22
C ILE A 108 -27.48 10.51 -0.77
N LYS A 109 -26.62 10.02 0.13
CA LYS A 109 -26.84 10.01 1.57
C LYS A 109 -25.80 10.86 2.27
N GLU A 110 -26.24 11.61 3.28
CA GLU A 110 -25.36 12.24 4.26
C GLU A 110 -25.23 11.27 5.43
N PHE A 111 -24.02 10.72 5.61
CA PHE A 111 -23.70 9.74 6.65
C PHE A 111 -22.83 10.42 7.71
N VAL A 112 -23.33 10.48 8.95
CA VAL A 112 -22.65 11.10 10.08
C VAL A 112 -22.32 10.04 11.13
N VAL A 113 -21.06 10.02 11.56
CA VAL A 113 -20.48 9.08 12.53
C VAL A 113 -19.57 9.79 13.52
#